data_AF-A0A359FI15-F1
#
_entry.id   AF-A0A359FI15-F1
#
_cell.length_a   1.000
_cell.length_b   1.000
_cell.length_c   1.000
_cell.angle_alpha   90.00
_cell.angle_beta   90.00
_cell.angle_gamma   90.00
#
_symmetry.space_group_name_H-M   'P 1'
#
loop_
_entity.id
_entity.type
_entity.pdbx_description
1 polymer ?
#
loop_
_entity_poly.entity_id
_entity_poly.type
_entity_poly.pdbx_seq_one_letter_code
_entity_poly.pdbx_strand_id
1 'polypeptide(L)'
;MENELPNLLSSASILLAILTALFGFFYPSVKEVLEITPKLHSADNIKSYKSAKTIFKAKQIPLTIGSVIISLIFLPEMIHQIKKSTNAIITYGLKNVEYNTMIASYITVCLFMIFLTIMIIILGFRLRKQMVKLKP
;
A
#
# COMPACT_ATOMS: atom_id res chain seq x y z
N MET A 1 26.82 3.29 14.54
CA MET A 1 25.38 3.02 14.41
C MET A 1 24.52 4.29 14.52
N GLU A 2 25.11 5.49 14.34
CA GLU A 2 24.43 6.80 14.52
C GLU A 2 23.76 7.36 13.26
N ASN A 3 24.02 6.79 12.07
CA ASN A 3 23.59 7.35 10.78
C ASN A 3 22.60 6.49 9.99
N GLU A 4 21.98 5.47 10.60
CA GLU A 4 21.08 4.57 9.86
C GLU A 4 19.64 5.09 9.76
N LEU A 5 19.15 5.78 10.79
CA LEU A 5 17.76 6.27 10.81
C LEU A 5 17.45 7.29 9.70
N PRO A 6 18.31 8.29 9.39
CA PRO A 6 18.08 9.19 8.26
C PRO A 6 18.02 8.45 6.92
N ASN A 7 18.90 7.45 6.74
CA ASN A 7 18.93 6.64 5.52
C ASN A 7 17.69 5.74 5.39
N LEU A 8 17.23 5.18 6.50
CA LEU A 8 16.02 4.37 6.57
C LEU A 8 14.77 5.21 6.26
N LEU A 9 14.65 6.39 6.89
CA LEU A 9 13.59 7.35 6.63
C LEU A 9 13.57 7.79 5.16
N SER A 10 14.75 8.13 4.61
CA SER A 10 14.89 8.52 3.20
C SER A 10 14.43 7.39 2.26
N SER A 11 14.91 6.17 2.49
CA SER A 11 14.56 4.99 1.70
C SER A 11 13.05 4.67 1.77
N ALA A 12 12.47 4.71 2.97
CA ALA A 12 11.03 4.51 3.17
C ALA A 12 10.20 5.57 2.45
N SER A 13 10.64 6.83 2.50
CA SER A 13 9.96 7.95 1.85
C SER A 13 10.00 7.85 0.32
N ILE A 14 11.15 7.47 -0.25
CA ILE A 14 11.29 7.25 -1.69
C ILE A 14 10.39 6.10 -2.16
N LEU A 15 10.38 4.98 -1.43
CA LEU A 15 9.54 3.83 -1.77
C LEU A 15 8.05 4.15 -1.65
N LEU A 16 7.64 4.92 -0.63
CA LEU A 16 6.27 5.42 -0.51
C LEU A 16 5.91 6.34 -1.69
N ALA A 17 6.81 7.22 -2.11
CA ALA A 17 6.59 8.11 -3.24
C ALA A 17 6.42 7.32 -4.56
N ILE A 18 7.29 6.34 -4.82
CA ILE A 18 7.18 5.45 -5.97
C ILE A 18 5.85 4.70 -5.95
N LEU A 19 5.48 4.13 -4.80
CA LEU A 19 4.22 3.38 -4.66
C LEU A 19 3.00 4.27 -4.91
N THR A 20 3.02 5.50 -4.38
CA THR A 20 1.96 6.50 -4.57
C THR A 20 1.85 6.90 -6.04
N ALA A 21 2.98 7.13 -6.72
CA ALA A 21 3.01 7.45 -8.14
C ALA A 21 2.45 6.31 -9.00
N LEU A 22 2.87 5.06 -8.75
CA LEU A 22 2.36 3.89 -9.46
C LEU A 22 0.86 3.68 -9.20
N PHE A 23 0.41 3.86 -7.95
CA PHE A 23 -1.01 3.80 -7.61
C PHE A 23 -1.80 4.87 -8.36
N GLY A 24 -1.35 6.13 -8.34
CA GLY A 24 -1.99 7.24 -9.06
C GLY A 24 -2.04 7.00 -10.57
N PHE A 25 -0.99 6.40 -11.15
CA PHE A 25 -0.93 6.07 -12.57
C PHE A 25 -1.88 4.93 -12.96
N PHE A 26 -2.03 3.91 -12.11
CA PHE A 26 -2.87 2.74 -12.42
C PHE A 26 -4.33 2.90 -12.00
N TYR A 27 -4.63 3.75 -11.02
CA TYR A 27 -5.97 3.94 -10.47
C TYR A 27 -7.04 4.27 -11.51
N PRO A 28 -6.83 5.19 -12.50
CA PRO A 28 -7.83 5.51 -13.51
C PRO A 28 -8.29 4.28 -14.31
N SER A 29 -7.35 3.46 -14.79
CA SER A 29 -7.70 2.23 -15.53
C SER A 29 -8.46 1.23 -14.68
N VAL A 30 -8.14 1.13 -13.38
CA VAL A 30 -8.87 0.24 -12.48
C VAL A 30 -10.29 0.77 -12.24
N LYS A 31 -10.43 2.08 -12.06
CA LYS A 31 -11.73 2.74 -11.88
C LYS A 31 -12.63 2.55 -13.10
N GLU A 32 -12.12 2.74 -14.32
CA GLU A 32 -12.88 2.51 -15.56
C GLU A 32 -13.50 1.10 -15.61
N VAL A 33 -12.76 0.07 -15.20
CA VAL A 33 -13.28 -1.32 -15.17
C VAL A 33 -14.35 -1.50 -14.09
N LEU A 34 -14.16 -0.87 -12.93
CA LEU A 34 -15.11 -0.95 -11.82
C LEU A 34 -16.46 -0.29 -12.14
N GLU A 35 -16.47 0.68 -13.05
CA GLU A 35 -17.68 1.41 -13.49
C GLU A 35 -18.42 0.70 -14.64
N ILE A 36 -17.86 -0.37 -15.22
CA ILE A 36 -18.54 -1.12 -16.29
C ILE A 36 -19.82 -1.78 -15.74
N THR A 37 -20.96 -1.49 -16.34
CA THR A 37 -22.21 -2.22 -16.06
C THR A 37 -22.21 -3.56 -16.81
N PRO A 38 -22.37 -4.71 -16.12
CA PRO A 38 -22.48 -6.00 -16.78
C PRO A 38 -23.73 -6.04 -17.67
N LYS A 39 -23.57 -6.51 -18.91
CA LYS A 39 -24.70 -6.70 -19.83
C LYS A 39 -25.45 -7.99 -19.50
N LEU A 40 -26.74 -8.01 -19.85
CA LEU A 40 -27.65 -9.14 -19.61
C LEU A 40 -27.19 -10.43 -20.30
N HIS A 41 -26.68 -10.31 -21.53
CA HIS A 41 -26.11 -11.44 -22.26
C HIS A 41 -24.61 -11.55 -21.98
N SER A 42 -24.18 -12.68 -21.41
CA SER A 42 -22.80 -12.87 -20.95
C SER A 42 -21.78 -12.81 -22.10
N ALA A 43 -22.16 -13.26 -23.29
CA ALA A 43 -21.34 -13.19 -24.51
C ALA A 43 -20.93 -11.75 -24.88
N ASP A 44 -21.75 -10.74 -24.55
CA ASP A 44 -21.43 -9.34 -24.85
C ASP A 44 -20.40 -8.73 -23.89
N ASN A 45 -20.11 -9.43 -22.78
CA ASN A 45 -19.15 -9.00 -21.77
C ASN A 45 -17.72 -9.45 -22.09
N ILE A 46 -17.48 -10.27 -23.13
CA ILE A 46 -16.16 -10.85 -23.47
C ILE A 46 -15.07 -9.77 -23.59
N LYS A 47 -15.37 -8.65 -24.27
CA LYS A 47 -14.40 -7.56 -24.47
C LYS A 47 -14.06 -6.88 -23.13
N SER A 48 -15.07 -6.59 -22.31
CA SER A 48 -14.92 -6.00 -20.98
C SER A 48 -14.15 -6.92 -20.03
N TYR A 49 -14.44 -8.22 -20.05
CA TYR A 49 -13.74 -9.23 -19.27
C TYR A 49 -12.25 -9.33 -19.65
N LYS A 50 -11.94 -9.36 -20.95
CA LYS A 50 -10.54 -9.38 -21.43
C LYS A 50 -9.78 -8.13 -20.96
N SER A 51 -10.38 -6.95 -21.10
CA SER A 51 -9.78 -5.69 -20.62
C SER A 51 -9.52 -5.73 -19.11
N ALA A 52 -10.53 -6.13 -18.33
CA ALA A 52 -10.44 -6.26 -16.88
C ALA A 52 -9.34 -7.25 -16.46
N LYS A 53 -9.22 -8.39 -17.16
CA LYS A 53 -8.18 -9.40 -16.93
C LYS A 53 -6.78 -8.87 -17.22
N THR A 54 -6.60 -8.11 -18.29
CA THR A 54 -5.32 -7.47 -18.62
C THR A 54 -4.93 -6.47 -17.55
N ILE A 55 -5.84 -5.58 -17.14
CA ILE A 55 -5.58 -4.58 -16.09
C ILE A 55 -5.26 -5.26 -14.76
N PHE A 56 -6.00 -6.31 -14.40
CA PHE A 56 -5.75 -7.07 -13.18
C PHE A 56 -4.36 -7.70 -13.18
N LYS A 57 -3.97 -8.37 -14.27
CA LYS A 57 -2.67 -9.06 -14.35
C LYS A 57 -1.48 -8.13 -14.51
N ALA A 58 -1.59 -7.11 -15.36
CA ALA A 58 -0.46 -6.27 -15.74
C ALA A 58 -0.24 -5.09 -14.78
N LYS A 59 -1.29 -4.62 -14.10
CA LYS A 59 -1.22 -3.43 -13.23
C LYS A 59 -1.48 -3.78 -11.77
N GLN A 60 -2.64 -4.37 -11.48
CA GLN A 60 -3.09 -4.58 -10.10
C GLN A 60 -2.24 -5.60 -9.34
N ILE A 61 -1.93 -6.76 -9.94
CA ILE A 61 -1.13 -7.79 -9.29
C ILE A 61 0.28 -7.28 -8.94
N PRO A 62 1.07 -6.73 -9.89
CA PRO A 62 2.39 -6.20 -9.59
C PRO A 62 2.36 -5.11 -8.51
N LEU A 63 1.39 -4.20 -8.58
CA LEU A 63 1.22 -3.14 -7.59
C LEU A 63 0.92 -3.71 -6.19
N THR A 64 0.03 -4.71 -6.11
CA THR A 64 -0.31 -5.35 -4.83
C THR A 64 0.90 -6.06 -4.24
N ILE A 65 1.60 -6.87 -5.04
CA ILE A 65 2.80 -7.59 -4.61
C ILE A 65 3.87 -6.61 -4.13
N GLY A 66 4.17 -5.57 -4.92
CA GLY A 66 5.13 -4.54 -4.56
C GLY A 66 4.76 -3.84 -3.25
N SER A 67 3.51 -3.39 -3.10
CA SER A 67 3.04 -2.72 -1.89
C SER A 67 3.16 -3.58 -0.63
N VAL A 68 2.84 -4.87 -0.75
CA VAL A 68 2.93 -5.83 0.36
C VAL A 68 4.38 -6.11 0.73
N ILE A 69 5.25 -6.35 -0.24
CA ILE A 69 6.68 -6.60 0.01
C ILE A 69 7.31 -5.40 0.72
N ILE A 70 7.10 -4.18 0.20
CA ILE A 70 7.67 -2.97 0.79
C ILE A 70 7.15 -2.80 2.22
N SER A 71 5.84 -2.93 2.45
CA SER A 71 5.27 -2.83 3.80
C SER A 71 5.86 -3.87 4.76
N LEU A 72 6.04 -5.11 4.31
CA LEU A 72 6.62 -6.18 5.12
C LEU A 72 8.10 -5.93 5.46
N ILE A 73 8.85 -5.25 4.60
CA ILE A 73 10.26 -4.90 4.88
C ILE A 73 10.35 -3.89 6.02
N PHE A 74 9.51 -2.85 6.02
CA PHE A 74 9.58 -1.78 7.03
C PHE A 74 8.78 -2.09 8.32
N LEU A 75 7.85 -3.04 8.27
CA LEU A 75 7.00 -3.39 9.41
C LEU A 75 7.76 -3.85 10.67
N PRO A 76 8.76 -4.76 10.61
CA PRO A 76 9.51 -5.18 11.79
C PRO A 76 10.24 -4.02 12.45
N GLU A 77 10.87 -3.17 11.65
CA GLU A 77 11.62 -2.02 12.13
C GLU A 77 10.70 -0.97 12.75
N MET A 78 9.55 -0.70 12.14
CA MET A 78 8.51 0.15 12.73
C MET A 78 8.07 -0.39 14.11
N ILE A 79 7.81 -1.69 14.23
CA ILE A 79 7.42 -2.32 15.51
C ILE A 79 8.56 -2.20 16.53
N HIS A 80 9.81 -2.39 16.11
CA HIS A 80 10.98 -2.25 16.98
C HIS A 80 11.08 -0.82 17.54
N GLN A 81 10.97 0.20 16.68
CA GLN A 81 11.02 1.60 17.10
C GLN A 81 9.87 1.96 18.04
N ILE A 82 8.64 1.50 17.76
CA ILE A 82 7.49 1.71 18.65
C ILE A 82 7.75 1.09 20.02
N LYS A 83 8.23 -0.17 20.08
CA LYS A 83 8.55 -0.84 21.36
C LYS A 83 9.62 -0.09 22.13
N LYS A 84 10.67 0.39 21.45
CA LYS A 84 11.75 1.18 22.05
C LYS A 84 11.20 2.48 22.66
N SER A 85 10.35 3.20 21.93
CA SER A 85 9.70 4.41 22.42
C SER A 85 8.79 4.14 23.62
N THR A 86 7.98 3.08 23.58
CA THR A 86 7.09 2.71 24.69
C THR A 86 7.88 2.31 25.94
N ASN A 87 8.94 1.52 25.78
CA ASN A 87 9.80 1.12 26.90
C ASN A 87 10.51 2.32 27.53
N ALA A 88 10.97 3.28 26.74
CA ALA A 88 11.56 4.51 27.26
C ALA A 88 10.59 5.30 28.15
N ILE A 89 9.31 5.38 27.73
CA ILE A 89 8.25 6.02 28.52
C ILE A 89 8.01 5.29 29.84
N ILE A 90 7.97 3.95 29.80
CA ILE A 90 7.74 3.13 31.01
C ILE A 90 8.92 3.26 31.99
N THR A 91 10.16 3.22 31.50
CA THR A 91 11.36 3.21 32.35
C THR A 91 11.71 4.58 32.94
N TYR A 92 11.64 5.65 32.14
CA TYR A 92 12.12 6.98 32.55
C TYR A 92 10.99 7.94 32.95
N GLY A 93 9.74 7.58 32.64
CA GLY A 93 8.58 8.43 32.84
C GLY A 93 8.46 9.53 31.78
N LEU A 94 7.22 9.95 31.50
CA LEU A 94 6.89 10.94 30.45
C LEU A 94 7.68 12.26 30.53
N LYS A 95 8.12 12.67 31.73
CA LYS A 95 8.86 13.93 31.93
C LYS A 95 10.32 13.89 31.48
N ASN A 96 10.92 12.69 31.36
CA ASN A 96 12.35 12.53 31.08
C ASN A 96 12.61 11.90 29.70
N VAL A 97 11.58 11.73 28.87
CA VAL A 97 11.73 11.19 27.51
C VAL A 97 11.94 12.33 26.53
N GLU A 98 13.10 12.35 25.89
CA GLU A 98 13.36 13.27 24.79
C GLU A 98 12.62 12.82 23.53
N TYR A 99 11.83 13.72 22.95
CA TYR A 99 11.09 13.45 21.72
C TYR A 99 12.02 13.46 20.51
N ASN A 100 12.03 12.36 19.75
CA ASN A 100 12.81 12.25 18.52
C ASN A 100 11.91 12.39 17.28
N THR A 101 12.00 13.55 16.64
CA THR A 101 11.24 13.89 15.43
C THR A 101 11.51 12.94 14.25
N MET A 102 12.73 12.40 14.13
CA MET A 102 13.08 11.49 13.03
C MET A 102 12.37 10.14 13.18
N ILE A 103 12.32 9.59 14.40
CA ILE A 103 11.60 8.33 14.68
C ILE A 103 10.11 8.51 14.42
N ALA A 104 9.52 9.62 14.89
CA ALA A 104 8.12 9.92 14.66
C ALA A 104 7.78 10.07 13.16
N SER A 105 8.64 10.75 12.40
CA SER A 105 8.50 10.90 10.94
C SER A 105 8.58 9.54 10.22
N TYR A 106 9.53 8.69 10.63
CA TYR A 106 9.67 7.34 10.08
C TYR A 106 8.43 6.48 10.33
N ILE A 107 7.92 6.45 11.56
CA ILE A 107 6.70 5.72 11.90
C ILE A 107 5.51 6.25 11.06
N THR A 108 5.41 7.56 10.89
CA THR A 108 4.35 8.18 10.07
C THR A 108 4.41 7.73 8.61
N VAL A 109 5.60 7.70 8.01
CA VAL A 109 5.81 7.21 6.63
C VAL A 109 5.41 5.74 6.52
N CYS A 110 5.79 4.90 7.48
CA CYS A 110 5.40 3.49 7.52
C CYS A 110 3.87 3.33 7.65
N LEU A 111 3.20 4.15 8.45
CA LEU A 111 1.74 4.13 8.56
C LEU A 111 1.05 4.47 7.24
N PHE A 112 1.51 5.51 6.52
CA PHE A 112 0.98 5.83 5.20
C PHE A 112 1.21 4.69 4.19
N MET A 113 2.37 4.04 4.26
CA MET A 113 2.71 2.91 3.39
C MET A 113 1.79 1.70 3.64
N ILE A 114 1.54 1.35 4.90
CA ILE A 114 0.60 0.29 5.28
C ILE A 114 -0.82 0.65 4.85
N PHE A 115 -1.24 1.90 5.10
CA PHE A 115 -2.55 2.39 4.70
C PHE A 115 -2.76 2.27 3.18
N LEU A 116 -1.80 2.74 2.39
CA LEU A 116 -1.84 2.67 0.93
C LEU A 116 -1.89 1.21 0.44
N THR A 117 -1.11 0.33 1.07
CA THR A 117 -1.11 -1.11 0.78
C THR A 117 -2.48 -1.75 1.03
N ILE A 118 -3.13 -1.43 2.16
CA ILE A 118 -4.49 -1.88 2.45
C ILE A 118 -5.48 -1.40 1.38
N MET A 119 -5.40 -0.12 0.98
CA MET A 119 -6.26 0.40 -0.10
C MET A 119 -6.05 -0.33 -1.42
N ILE A 120 -4.80 -0.60 -1.81
CA ILE A 120 -4.46 -1.35 -3.03
C ILE A 120 -5.05 -2.76 -2.98
N ILE A 121 -4.93 -3.44 -1.83
CA ILE A 121 -5.50 -4.78 -1.63
C ILE A 121 -7.03 -4.76 -1.78
N ILE A 122 -7.71 -3.81 -1.12
CA ILE A 122 -9.16 -3.65 -1.22
C ILE A 122 -9.60 -3.41 -2.67
N LEU A 123 -8.88 -2.55 -3.39
CA LEU A 123 -9.15 -2.26 -4.78
C LEU A 123 -8.96 -3.51 -5.65
N GLY A 124 -7.92 -4.30 -5.39
CA GLY A 124 -7.69 -5.58 -6.04
C GLY A 124 -8.82 -6.58 -5.85
N PHE A 125 -9.37 -6.67 -4.63
CA PHE A 125 -10.55 -7.51 -4.36
C PHE A 125 -11.80 -7.00 -5.09
N ARG A 126 -12.03 -5.67 -5.12
CA ARG A 126 -13.15 -5.09 -5.87
C ARG A 126 -13.03 -5.38 -7.36
N LEU A 127 -11.84 -5.22 -7.95
CA LEU A 127 -11.58 -5.51 -9.35
C LEU A 127 -11.81 -6.99 -9.66
N ARG A 128 -11.36 -7.90 -8.78
CA ARG A 128 -11.61 -9.34 -8.92
C ARG A 128 -13.11 -9.66 -8.87
N LYS A 129 -13.86 -9.08 -7.93
CA LYS A 129 -15.32 -9.24 -7.87
C LYS A 129 -16.00 -8.75 -9.14
N GLN A 130 -15.56 -7.62 -9.69
CA GLN A 130 -16.09 -7.09 -10.94
C GLN A 130 -15.78 -7.99 -12.15
N MET A 131 -14.56 -8.54 -12.22
CA MET A 131 -14.20 -9.51 -13.25
C MET A 131 -15.08 -10.77 -13.22
N VAL A 132 -15.47 -11.24 -12.02
CA VAL A 132 -16.38 -12.38 -11.89
C VAL A 132 -17.77 -12.06 -12.46
N LYS A 133 -18.28 -10.84 -12.24
CA LYS A 133 -19.55 -10.39 -12.82
C LYS A 133 -19.51 -10.26 -14.34
N LEU A 134 -18.36 -9.91 -14.91
CA LEU A 134 -18.16 -9.75 -16.35
C LEU A 134 -17.82 -11.07 -17.05
N LYS A 135 -17.69 -12.19 -16.32
CA LYS A 135 -17.31 -13.47 -16.91
C LYS A 135 -18.37 -13.90 -17.93
N PRO A 136 -17.97 -14.17 -19.19
CA PRO A 136 -18.88 -14.63 -20.23
C PRO A 136 -19.37 -16.05 -19.97
#